data_AF-A0A1A8MUX4-F1
#
_entry.id   AF-A0A1A8MUX4-F1
#
_cell.length_a   1.000
_cell.length_b   1.000
_cell.length_c   1.000
_cell.angle_alpha   90.00
_cell.angle_beta   90.00
_cell.angle_gamma   90.00
#
_symmetry.space_group_name_H-M   'P 1'
#
loop_
_entity.id
_entity.type
_entity.pdbx_description
1 polymer ?
#
loop_
_entity_poly.entity_id
_entity_poly.type
_entity_poly.pdbx_seq_one_letter_code
_entity_poly.pdbx_strand_id
1 'polypeptide(L)'
;MADSLDRSTKISSLKDSVVKKLCEVLDKSNNKGWRKLGEIVGSDKRFKVSSDDMEMCSLRVLEVEGSPSLMLLRLMGERGCTTGHLIDYLQTLSNSEALQCLKPPVLQILIQPQSVALICGHNLRLSCYAVGKSPLQYRWFKSREEVPHGATPELLISPVRLKDAGFYICRINSGDVCEFSQWAQVDVLNGSTPCASGQGYHSVDGRMKLVIQPQSQHLHAG
;
A
#
# COMPACT_ATOMS: atom_id res chain seq x y z
N MET A 1 16.60 10.40 -12.58
CA MET A 1 16.27 11.66 -11.89
C MET A 1 15.92 11.30 -10.46
N ALA A 2 16.55 11.97 -9.49
CA ALA A 2 16.53 11.58 -8.09
C ALA A 2 15.11 11.64 -7.53
N ASP A 3 14.76 10.57 -6.82
CA ASP A 3 13.56 10.41 -5.99
C ASP A 3 13.61 11.47 -4.88
N SER A 4 13.09 12.67 -5.16
CA SER A 4 13.13 13.77 -4.20
C SER A 4 12.02 13.55 -3.19
N LEU A 5 12.35 12.77 -2.15
CA LEU A 5 11.57 12.75 -0.92
C LEU A 5 11.31 14.19 -0.49
N ASP A 6 10.04 14.59 -0.38
CA ASP A 6 9.68 15.96 -0.02
C ASP A 6 10.21 16.28 1.39
N ARG A 7 11.31 17.04 1.44
CA ARG A 7 12.00 17.41 2.66
C ARG A 7 11.24 18.46 3.48
N SER A 8 10.24 19.11 2.87
CA SER A 8 9.47 20.20 3.49
C SER A 8 8.27 19.70 4.30
N THR A 9 7.79 18.50 4.02
CA THR A 9 6.66 17.86 4.74
C THR A 9 6.92 17.81 6.24
N LYS A 10 5.95 18.21 7.05
CA LYS A 10 6.03 18.05 8.52
C LYS A 10 6.00 16.57 8.89
N ILE A 11 6.82 16.16 9.87
CA ILE A 11 6.86 14.75 10.25
C ILE A 11 5.53 14.24 10.85
N SER A 12 4.69 15.15 11.38
CA SER A 12 3.34 14.84 11.84
C SER A 12 2.36 14.49 10.70
N SER A 13 2.74 14.72 9.44
CA SER A 13 1.96 14.36 8.25
C SER A 13 2.47 13.09 7.57
N LEU A 14 3.45 12.39 8.16
CA LEU A 14 3.92 11.11 7.65
C LEU A 14 2.81 10.05 7.76
N LYS A 15 2.74 9.14 6.79
CA LYS A 15 1.80 8.02 6.80
C LYS A 15 2.03 7.13 8.02
N ASP A 16 0.96 6.65 8.64
CA ASP A 16 1.02 5.76 9.83
C ASP A 16 1.93 4.54 9.62
N SER A 17 1.92 3.96 8.41
CA SER A 17 2.78 2.83 8.07
C SER A 17 4.28 3.17 8.11
N VAL A 18 4.65 4.41 7.78
CA VAL A 18 6.04 4.90 7.84
C VAL A 18 6.43 5.17 9.29
N VAL A 19 5.55 5.83 10.05
CA VAL A 19 5.76 6.12 11.47
C VAL A 19 5.93 4.82 12.26
N LYS A 20 5.06 3.83 12.04
CA LYS A 20 5.15 2.51 12.70
C LYS A 20 6.50 1.84 12.45
N LYS A 21 6.96 1.78 11.19
CA LYS A 21 8.27 1.22 10.82
C LYS A 21 9.43 1.97 11.49
N LEU A 22 9.39 3.30 11.49
CA LEU A 22 10.39 4.12 12.17
C LEU A 22 10.45 3.80 13.66
N CYS A 23 9.29 3.68 14.30
CA CYS A 23 9.23 3.40 15.74
C CYS A 23 9.79 2.01 16.06
N GLU A 24 9.40 1.00 15.27
CA GLU A 24 9.93 -0.37 15.41
C GLU A 24 11.45 -0.42 15.32
N VAL A 25 12.06 0.34 14.40
CA VAL A 25 13.52 0.40 14.23
C VAL A 25 14.18 1.18 15.37
N LEU A 26 13.65 2.35 15.72
CA LEU A 26 14.26 3.25 16.71
C LEU A 26 14.11 2.75 18.15
N ASP A 27 13.03 2.03 18.47
CA ASP A 27 12.81 1.45 19.81
C ASP A 27 13.67 0.21 20.04
N LYS A 28 13.95 -0.59 19.00
CA LYS A 28 14.79 -1.80 19.09
C LYS A 28 16.29 -1.52 19.00
N SER A 29 16.69 -0.33 18.57
CA SER A 29 18.09 0.04 18.36
C SER A 29 18.78 0.48 19.66
N ASN A 30 19.82 -0.24 20.09
CA ASN A 30 20.52 0.05 21.35
C ASN A 30 21.37 1.33 21.31
N ASN A 31 22.24 1.49 20.31
CA ASN A 31 23.19 2.62 20.22
C ASN A 31 22.83 3.64 19.12
N LYS A 32 21.80 3.35 18.32
CA LYS A 32 21.31 4.19 17.22
C LYS A 32 19.79 4.39 17.29
N GLY A 33 19.22 4.25 18.48
CA GLY A 33 17.79 4.35 18.72
C GLY A 33 17.32 5.74 19.09
N TRP A 34 16.07 5.81 19.54
CA TRP A 34 15.38 7.05 19.87
C TRP A 34 16.12 7.91 20.91
N ARG A 35 16.81 7.29 21.88
CA ARG A 35 17.53 8.04 22.92
C ARG A 35 18.66 8.88 22.34
N LYS A 36 19.46 8.29 21.43
CA LYS A 36 20.53 9.00 20.72
C LYS A 36 19.98 10.01 19.70
N LEU A 37 18.87 9.69 19.04
CA LEU A 37 18.17 10.67 18.22
C LEU A 37 17.77 11.91 19.05
N GLY A 38 17.17 11.71 20.22
CA GLY A 38 16.79 12.79 21.11
C GLY A 38 17.97 13.64 21.61
N GLU A 39 19.13 13.03 21.89
CA GLU A 39 20.37 13.76 22.22
C GLU A 39 20.83 14.66 21.05
N ILE A 40 20.81 14.15 19.82
CA ILE A 40 21.16 14.91 18.61
C ILE A 40 20.20 16.09 18.44
N VAL A 41 18.89 15.84 18.54
CA VAL A 41 17.86 16.87 18.40
C VAL A 41 17.92 17.89 19.56
N GLY A 42 18.29 17.46 20.77
CA GLY A 42 18.50 18.33 21.93
C GLY A 42 19.65 19.33 21.74
N SER A 43 20.60 19.04 20.85
CA SER A 43 21.68 19.96 20.47
C SER A 43 21.22 21.01 19.43
N ASP A 44 20.07 20.79 18.78
CA ASP A 44 19.49 21.72 17.83
C ASP A 44 18.76 22.86 18.55
N LYS A 45 19.00 24.10 18.13
CA LYS A 45 18.40 25.30 18.75
C LYS A 45 16.91 25.44 18.46
N ARG A 46 16.40 24.85 17.38
CA ARG A 46 15.01 25.01 16.90
C ARG A 46 14.08 23.95 17.45
N PHE A 47 14.57 22.73 17.61
CA PHE A 47 13.73 21.56 17.96
C PHE A 47 14.10 20.94 19.30
N LYS A 48 14.84 21.70 20.12
CA LYS A 48 15.43 21.25 21.39
C LYS A 48 14.48 20.34 22.18
N VAL A 49 14.97 19.14 22.46
CA VAL A 49 14.33 18.15 23.34
C VAL A 49 15.00 18.25 24.70
N SER A 50 14.24 18.54 25.75
CA SER A 50 14.76 18.69 27.11
C SER A 50 15.04 17.32 27.76
N SER A 51 15.71 17.32 28.92
CA SER A 51 15.85 16.08 29.70
C SER A 51 14.49 15.53 30.14
N ASP A 52 13.57 16.42 30.52
CA ASP A 52 12.22 16.05 30.96
C ASP A 52 11.39 15.45 29.80
N ASP A 53 11.55 15.98 28.58
CA ASP A 53 10.95 15.39 27.37
C ASP A 53 11.47 13.96 27.15
N MET A 54 12.78 13.75 27.33
CA MET A 54 13.41 12.44 27.15
C MET A 54 12.94 11.44 28.20
N GLU A 55 12.75 11.88 29.45
CA GLU A 55 12.17 11.08 30.51
C GLU A 55 10.72 10.70 30.18
N MET A 56 9.91 11.67 29.76
CA MET A 56 8.53 11.44 29.32
C MET A 56 8.45 10.41 28.16
N CYS A 57 9.33 10.51 27.18
CA CYS A 57 9.44 9.52 26.11
C CYS A 57 9.78 8.13 26.67
N SER A 58 10.73 8.05 27.61
CA SER A 58 11.15 6.76 28.18
C SER A 58 10.03 6.05 28.94
N LEU A 59 9.17 6.79 29.64
CA LEU A 59 8.06 6.25 30.42
C LEU A 59 6.98 5.60 29.56
N ARG A 60 6.96 5.85 28.25
CA ARG A 60 6.01 5.19 27.33
C ARG A 60 6.16 3.67 27.31
N VAL A 61 7.33 3.13 27.65
CA VAL A 61 7.55 1.68 27.74
C VAL A 61 6.67 1.00 28.80
N LEU A 62 6.10 1.77 29.74
CA LEU A 62 5.21 1.25 30.78
C LEU A 62 3.78 1.03 30.29
N GLU A 63 3.45 1.45 29.07
CA GLU A 63 2.15 1.23 28.44
C GLU A 63 2.23 0.06 27.43
N VAL A 64 1.18 -0.75 27.35
CA VAL A 64 1.13 -1.96 26.51
C VAL A 64 1.40 -1.66 25.02
N GLU A 65 0.88 -0.54 24.52
CA GLU A 65 1.06 -0.08 23.14
C GLU A 65 1.93 1.17 23.07
N GLY A 66 2.68 1.46 24.12
CA GLY A 66 3.50 2.66 24.21
C GLY A 66 4.82 2.54 23.46
N SER A 67 5.19 3.60 22.75
CA SER A 67 6.46 3.70 22.02
C SER A 67 7.19 4.99 22.40
N PRO A 68 8.41 4.90 22.97
CA PRO A 68 9.26 6.06 23.24
C PRO A 68 9.60 6.87 21.99
N SER A 69 9.95 6.20 20.90
CA SER A 69 10.23 6.86 19.62
C SER A 69 9.00 7.56 19.04
N LEU A 70 7.80 7.00 19.16
CA LEU A 70 6.57 7.66 18.70
C LEU A 70 6.33 8.98 19.44
N MET A 71 6.51 8.98 20.77
CA MET A 71 6.38 10.20 21.57
C MET A 71 7.44 11.24 21.17
N LEU A 72 8.68 10.82 20.98
CA LEU A 72 9.76 11.71 20.53
C LEU A 72 9.44 12.32 19.15
N LEU A 73 9.02 11.51 18.18
CA LEU A 73 8.64 11.97 16.85
C LEU A 73 7.45 12.93 16.90
N ARG A 74 6.49 12.69 17.80
CA ARG A 74 5.36 13.60 18.03
C ARG A 74 5.81 14.95 18.57
N LEU A 75 6.65 14.97 19.61
CA LEU A 75 7.22 16.21 20.17
C LEU A 75 7.99 17.00 19.11
N MET A 76 8.82 16.31 18.32
CA MET A 76 9.54 16.92 17.20
C MET A 76 8.55 17.51 16.17
N GLY A 77 7.47 16.80 15.84
CA GLY A 77 6.46 17.24 14.87
C GLY A 77 5.64 18.43 15.34
N GLU A 78 5.26 18.46 16.63
CA GLU A 78 4.60 19.59 17.29
C GLU A 78 5.48 20.85 17.27
N ARG A 79 6.81 20.68 17.32
CA ARG A 79 7.80 21.76 17.18
C ARG A 79 8.09 22.14 15.73
N GLY A 80 7.39 21.55 14.77
CA GLY A 80 7.52 21.86 13.35
C GLY A 80 8.69 21.18 12.65
N CYS A 81 9.24 20.10 13.21
CA CYS A 81 10.26 19.30 12.55
C CYS A 81 9.71 18.75 11.23
N THR A 82 10.53 18.81 10.18
CA THR A 82 10.18 18.35 8.83
C THR A 82 10.90 17.04 8.52
N THR A 83 10.43 16.34 7.50
CA THR A 83 11.07 15.11 7.00
C THR A 83 12.53 15.36 6.65
N GLY A 84 12.87 16.53 6.10
CA GLY A 84 14.26 16.94 5.84
C GLY A 84 15.12 16.97 7.10
N HIS A 85 14.66 17.63 8.17
CA HIS A 85 15.37 17.67 9.44
C HIS A 85 15.54 16.27 10.03
N LEU A 86 14.47 15.46 10.02
CA LEU A 86 14.52 14.08 10.51
C LEU A 86 15.55 13.23 9.74
N ILE A 87 15.63 13.36 8.41
CA ILE A 87 16.65 12.70 7.60
C ILE A 87 18.05 13.09 8.06
N ASP A 88 18.30 14.37 8.27
CA ASP A 88 19.63 14.88 8.66
C ASP A 88 20.05 14.35 10.04
N TYR A 89 19.12 14.28 10.99
CA TYR A 89 19.38 13.66 12.30
C TYR A 89 19.63 12.16 12.19
N LEU A 90 18.85 11.43 11.39
CA LEU A 90 19.04 9.98 11.19
C LEU A 90 20.34 9.67 10.43
N GLN A 91 20.80 10.55 9.55
CA GLN A 91 22.13 10.48 8.91
C GLN A 91 23.24 10.70 9.93
N THR A 92 23.11 11.70 10.80
CA THR A 92 24.07 11.95 11.91
C THR A 92 24.15 10.74 12.84
N LEU A 93 23.00 10.11 13.11
CA LEU A 93 22.89 8.87 13.87
C LEU A 93 23.48 7.65 13.14
N SER A 94 23.75 7.76 11.84
CA SER A 94 24.18 6.66 10.97
C SER A 94 23.23 5.45 11.05
N ASN A 95 21.92 5.71 11.14
CA ASN A 95 20.87 4.69 11.17
C ASN A 95 20.27 4.53 9.76
N SER A 96 20.88 3.67 8.95
CA SER A 96 20.46 3.41 7.57
C SER A 96 19.09 2.74 7.47
N GLU A 97 18.70 1.93 8.45
CA GLU A 97 17.42 1.24 8.49
C GLU A 97 16.26 2.22 8.68
N ALA A 98 16.39 3.15 9.63
CA ALA A 98 15.41 4.21 9.85
C ALA A 98 15.32 5.16 8.63
N LEU A 99 16.45 5.47 8.00
CA LEU A 99 16.47 6.25 6.75
C LEU A 99 15.73 5.54 5.62
N GLN A 100 15.79 4.21 5.57
CA GLN A 100 15.09 3.42 4.56
C GLN A 100 13.56 3.45 4.76
N CYS A 101 13.07 3.59 6.00
CA CYS A 101 11.63 3.75 6.27
C CYS A 101 11.04 5.01 5.65
N LEU A 102 11.83 6.08 5.51
CA LEU A 102 11.40 7.37 4.97
C LEU A 102 11.39 7.41 3.45
N LYS A 103 12.07 6.49 2.77
CA LYS A 103 12.07 6.45 1.31
C LYS A 103 10.72 5.91 0.81
N PRO A 104 10.18 6.46 -0.30
CA PRO A 104 8.96 5.91 -0.86
C PRO A 104 9.19 4.45 -1.29
N PRO A 105 8.14 3.63 -1.31
CA PRO A 105 8.23 2.27 -1.82
C PRO A 105 8.78 2.27 -3.25
N VAL A 106 9.78 1.43 -3.52
CA VAL A 106 10.41 1.30 -4.85
C VAL A 106 9.42 0.78 -5.90
N LEU A 107 8.37 0.11 -5.45
CA LEU A 107 7.25 -0.38 -6.24
C LEU A 107 5.96 -0.18 -5.44
N GLN A 108 4.95 0.42 -6.06
CA GLN A 108 3.63 0.63 -5.47
C GLN A 108 2.55 0.35 -6.52
N ILE A 109 1.60 -0.51 -6.18
CA ILE A 109 0.42 -0.75 -7.01
C ILE A 109 -0.60 0.36 -6.77
N LEU A 110 -0.96 1.09 -7.83
CA LEU A 110 -1.91 2.20 -7.82
C LEU A 110 -3.33 1.75 -8.13
N ILE A 111 -3.47 0.80 -9.08
CA ILE A 111 -4.76 0.25 -9.49
C ILE A 111 -4.73 -1.24 -9.21
N GLN A 112 -5.64 -1.67 -8.35
CA GLN A 112 -5.88 -3.08 -8.04
C GLN A 112 -6.91 -3.66 -9.01
N PRO A 113 -6.80 -4.95 -9.39
CA PRO A 113 -7.83 -5.60 -10.19
C PRO A 113 -9.13 -5.72 -9.40
N GLN A 114 -10.25 -5.62 -10.11
CA GLN A 114 -11.57 -5.71 -9.53
C GLN A 114 -12.22 -7.05 -9.85
N SER A 115 -12.90 -7.62 -8.86
CA SER A 115 -13.75 -8.79 -9.09
C SER A 115 -14.91 -8.44 -10.02
N VAL A 116 -15.23 -9.32 -10.96
CA VAL A 116 -16.23 -9.08 -12.01
C VAL A 116 -17.05 -10.35 -12.28
N ALA A 117 -18.30 -10.16 -12.64
CA ALA A 117 -19.19 -11.22 -13.12
C ALA A 117 -19.66 -10.89 -14.53
N LEU A 118 -19.52 -11.84 -15.46
CA LEU A 118 -19.82 -11.64 -16.88
C LEU A 118 -20.45 -12.88 -17.50
N ILE A 119 -21.17 -12.70 -18.61
CA ILE A 119 -21.81 -13.79 -19.33
C ILE A 119 -20.81 -14.37 -20.34
N CYS A 120 -20.77 -15.70 -20.46
CA CYS A 120 -20.00 -16.42 -21.48
C CYS A 120 -20.17 -15.76 -22.86
N GLY A 121 -19.05 -15.52 -23.56
CA GLY A 121 -19.03 -14.79 -24.82
C GLY A 121 -18.68 -13.30 -24.73
N HIS A 122 -18.75 -12.69 -23.53
CA HIS A 122 -18.34 -11.29 -23.32
C HIS A 122 -16.81 -11.16 -23.18
N ASN A 123 -16.35 -9.92 -23.05
CA ASN A 123 -14.94 -9.58 -22.92
C ASN A 123 -14.59 -9.33 -21.45
N LEU A 124 -13.64 -10.10 -20.92
CA LEU A 124 -13.03 -9.84 -19.62
C LEU A 124 -11.92 -8.79 -19.78
N ARG A 125 -11.89 -7.80 -18.88
CA ARG A 125 -10.74 -6.92 -18.65
C ARG A 125 -10.46 -6.84 -17.16
N LEU A 126 -9.26 -7.25 -16.75
CA LEU A 126 -8.71 -6.93 -15.44
C LEU A 126 -7.56 -5.94 -15.62
N SER A 127 -7.46 -4.96 -14.74
CA SER A 127 -6.44 -3.91 -14.81
C SER A 127 -5.62 -3.90 -13.53
N CYS A 128 -4.30 -3.87 -13.67
CA CYS A 128 -3.37 -3.66 -12.58
C CYS A 128 -2.28 -2.69 -13.02
N TYR A 129 -2.18 -1.54 -12.35
CA TYR A 129 -1.19 -0.52 -12.68
C TYR A 129 -0.36 -0.19 -11.46
N ALA A 130 0.95 -0.10 -11.65
CA ALA A 130 1.90 0.23 -10.61
C ALA A 130 2.84 1.34 -11.05
N VAL A 131 3.44 2.00 -10.07
CA VAL A 131 4.59 2.89 -10.24
C VAL A 131 5.80 2.28 -9.57
N GLY A 132 6.96 2.45 -10.19
CA GLY A 132 8.23 1.94 -9.70
C GLY A 132 9.34 2.22 -10.70
N LYS A 133 10.51 1.62 -10.46
CA LYS A 133 11.66 1.79 -11.35
C LYS A 133 11.42 1.03 -12.67
N SER A 134 11.43 1.76 -13.78
CA SER A 134 11.30 1.18 -15.12
C SER A 134 12.49 0.26 -15.49
N PRO A 135 12.28 -0.86 -16.20
CA PRO A 135 10.99 -1.36 -16.71
C PRO A 135 10.21 -2.17 -15.66
N LEU A 136 8.89 -1.93 -15.61
CA LEU A 136 7.96 -2.76 -14.84
C LEU A 136 7.55 -3.99 -15.64
N GLN A 137 7.62 -5.17 -15.02
CA GLN A 137 7.21 -6.43 -15.63
C GLN A 137 5.96 -6.96 -14.95
N TYR A 138 4.92 -7.22 -15.73
CA TYR A 138 3.63 -7.73 -15.24
C TYR A 138 3.52 -9.23 -15.54
N ARG A 139 2.85 -9.96 -14.66
CA ARG A 139 2.52 -11.36 -14.88
C ARG A 139 1.23 -11.73 -14.16
N TRP A 140 0.22 -12.15 -14.91
CA TRP A 140 -1.05 -12.60 -14.37
C TRP A 140 -1.03 -14.10 -14.08
N PHE A 141 -1.65 -14.45 -12.96
CA PHE A 141 -1.87 -15.81 -12.54
C PHE A 141 -3.35 -16.05 -12.33
N LYS A 142 -3.82 -17.23 -12.72
CA LYS A 142 -5.12 -17.76 -12.35
C LYS A 142 -4.88 -18.88 -11.36
N SER A 143 -5.29 -18.70 -10.12
CA SER A 143 -4.93 -19.59 -9.01
C SER A 143 -3.41 -19.76 -8.88
N ARG A 144 -2.83 -20.88 -9.33
CA ARG A 144 -1.39 -21.19 -9.25
C ARG A 144 -0.69 -21.23 -10.61
N GLU A 145 -1.42 -21.00 -11.70
CA GLU A 145 -0.91 -21.12 -13.06
C GLU A 145 -0.78 -19.74 -13.72
N GLU A 146 0.30 -19.55 -14.48
CA GLU A 146 0.49 -18.33 -15.27
C GLU A 146 -0.53 -18.28 -16.41
N VAL A 147 -1.19 -17.14 -16.58
CA VAL A 147 -2.13 -16.94 -17.68
C VAL A 147 -1.35 -16.68 -18.96
N PRO A 148 -1.57 -17.44 -20.04
CA PRO A 148 -0.91 -17.20 -21.32
C PRO A 148 -1.16 -15.76 -21.80
N HIS A 149 -0.10 -15.11 -22.29
CA HIS A 149 -0.12 -13.71 -22.74
C HIS A 149 -0.53 -12.69 -21.66
N GLY A 150 -0.57 -13.08 -20.39
CA GLY A 150 -0.83 -12.21 -19.24
C GLY A 150 0.40 -11.43 -18.79
N ALA A 151 1.16 -10.84 -19.71
CA ALA A 151 2.41 -10.13 -19.42
C ALA A 151 2.28 -8.59 -19.45
N THR A 152 1.05 -8.06 -19.43
CA THR A 152 0.78 -6.62 -19.52
C THR A 152 -0.05 -6.12 -18.34
N PRO A 153 -0.12 -4.80 -18.09
CA PRO A 153 -0.97 -4.21 -17.05
C PRO A 153 -2.45 -4.60 -17.15
N GLU A 154 -2.92 -4.90 -18.36
CA GLU A 154 -4.29 -5.36 -18.60
C GLU A 154 -4.31 -6.83 -19.02
N LEU A 155 -5.15 -7.62 -18.37
CA LEU A 155 -5.48 -8.97 -18.81
C LEU A 155 -6.80 -8.92 -19.59
N LEU A 156 -6.73 -9.27 -20.87
CA LEU A 156 -7.89 -9.33 -21.76
C LEU A 156 -8.17 -10.78 -22.17
N ILE A 157 -9.38 -11.27 -21.88
CA ILE A 157 -9.86 -12.57 -22.36
C ILE A 157 -11.14 -12.33 -23.15
N SER A 158 -11.10 -12.64 -24.45
CA SER A 158 -12.20 -12.40 -25.37
C SER A 158 -12.23 -13.49 -26.45
N PRO A 159 -13.31 -14.28 -26.58
CA PRO A 159 -14.46 -14.32 -25.68
C PRO A 159 -14.13 -15.08 -24.37
N VAL A 160 -14.71 -14.62 -23.26
CA VAL A 160 -14.66 -15.35 -21.98
C VAL A 160 -15.51 -16.63 -22.05
N ARG A 161 -15.06 -17.70 -21.39
CA ARG A 161 -15.77 -18.99 -21.27
C ARG A 161 -15.91 -19.39 -19.81
N LEU A 162 -16.79 -20.36 -19.53
CA LEU A 162 -16.99 -20.89 -18.17
C LEU A 162 -15.67 -21.33 -17.50
N LYS A 163 -14.74 -21.90 -18.27
CA LYS A 163 -13.42 -22.32 -17.78
C LYS A 163 -12.52 -21.15 -17.36
N ASP A 164 -12.82 -19.92 -17.74
CA ASP A 164 -12.02 -18.75 -17.41
C ASP A 164 -12.43 -18.17 -16.04
N ALA A 165 -13.53 -18.64 -15.43
CA ALA A 165 -13.90 -18.28 -14.07
C ALA A 165 -12.84 -18.72 -13.05
N GLY A 166 -12.61 -17.92 -12.01
CA GLY A 166 -11.66 -18.20 -10.94
C GLY A 166 -11.04 -16.95 -10.32
N PHE A 167 -10.05 -17.15 -9.45
CA PHE A 167 -9.31 -16.07 -8.80
C PHE A 167 -8.05 -15.71 -9.57
N TYR A 168 -7.90 -14.43 -9.84
CA TYR A 168 -6.77 -13.84 -10.57
C TYR A 168 -5.95 -12.94 -9.66
N ILE A 169 -4.65 -12.96 -9.86
CA ILE A 169 -3.70 -12.05 -9.19
C ILE A 169 -2.63 -11.62 -10.19
N CYS A 170 -2.17 -10.39 -10.09
CA CYS A 170 -1.07 -9.87 -10.88
C CYS A 170 0.18 -9.75 -10.01
N ARG A 171 1.32 -10.25 -10.51
CA ARG A 171 2.64 -9.98 -9.95
C ARG A 171 3.31 -8.90 -10.77
N ILE A 172 3.87 -7.90 -10.09
CA ILE A 172 4.64 -6.83 -10.71
C ILE A 172 6.08 -6.90 -10.18
N ASN A 173 7.05 -6.88 -11.09
CA ASN A 173 8.46 -6.78 -10.75
C ASN A 173 9.03 -5.43 -11.20
N SER A 174 9.86 -4.83 -10.35
CA SER A 174 10.60 -3.59 -10.57
C SER A 174 12.06 -3.80 -10.18
N GLY A 175 12.88 -4.32 -11.11
CA GLY A 175 14.23 -4.79 -10.80
C GLY A 175 14.18 -5.99 -9.84
N ASP A 176 14.81 -5.84 -8.67
CA ASP A 176 14.89 -6.91 -7.64
C ASP A 176 13.68 -6.94 -6.69
N VAL A 177 12.77 -5.96 -6.79
CA VAL A 177 11.56 -5.88 -5.95
C VAL A 177 10.37 -6.49 -6.69
N CYS A 178 9.58 -7.30 -5.99
CA CYS A 178 8.32 -7.82 -6.49
C CYS A 178 7.18 -7.53 -5.52
N GLU A 179 6.01 -7.21 -6.08
CA GLU A 179 4.77 -7.00 -5.34
C GLU A 179 3.63 -7.75 -6.02
N PHE A 180 2.66 -8.18 -5.22
CA PHE A 180 1.46 -8.86 -5.69
C PHE A 180 0.24 -7.94 -5.51
N SER A 181 -0.63 -7.92 -6.52
CA SER A 181 -1.93 -7.27 -6.41
C SER A 181 -2.82 -7.97 -5.39
N GLN A 182 -3.95 -7.34 -5.08
CA GLN A 182 -5.05 -8.04 -4.46
C GLN A 182 -5.62 -9.09 -5.42
N TRP A 183 -6.27 -10.11 -4.87
CA TRP A 183 -7.01 -11.10 -5.63
C TRP A 183 -8.29 -10.50 -6.21
N ALA A 184 -8.58 -10.81 -7.47
CA ALA A 184 -9.84 -10.50 -8.12
C ALA A 184 -10.57 -11.80 -8.53
N GLN A 185 -11.83 -11.92 -8.16
CA GLN A 185 -12.67 -13.05 -8.54
C GLN A 185 -13.37 -12.76 -9.87
N VAL A 186 -13.28 -13.70 -10.81
CA VAL A 186 -14.00 -13.65 -12.08
C VAL A 186 -15.06 -14.75 -12.06
N ASP A 187 -16.32 -14.35 -12.14
CA ASP A 187 -17.45 -15.26 -12.30
C ASP A 187 -17.95 -15.23 -13.75
N VAL A 188 -18.16 -16.40 -14.34
CA VAL A 188 -18.67 -16.52 -15.72
C VAL A 188 -19.97 -17.29 -15.71
N LEU A 189 -21.05 -16.64 -16.15
CA LEU A 189 -22.39 -17.19 -16.21
C LEU A 189 -22.70 -17.75 -17.60
N ASN A 190 -23.42 -18.86 -17.67
CA ASN A 190 -23.90 -19.36 -18.95
C ASN A 190 -25.10 -18.53 -19.42
N GLY A 191 -25.04 -17.94 -20.62
CA GLY A 191 -26.13 -17.15 -21.19
C GLY A 191 -27.33 -18.01 -21.65
N SER A 192 -27.17 -19.32 -21.68
CA SER A 192 -28.23 -20.29 -21.96
C SER A 192 -28.71 -20.97 -20.68
N THR A 193 -29.57 -20.29 -19.94
CA THR A 193 -30.69 -20.97 -19.30
C THR A 193 -31.83 -21.02 -20.32
N PRO A 194 -32.07 -22.17 -21.00
CA PRO A 194 -33.40 -22.42 -21.51
C PRO A 194 -34.31 -22.47 -20.28
N CYS A 195 -35.35 -21.65 -20.26
CA CYS A 195 -36.43 -21.78 -19.30
C CYS A 195 -37.01 -23.20 -19.40
N ALA A 196 -36.53 -24.11 -18.56
CA ALA A 196 -37.23 -25.36 -18.33
C ALA A 196 -38.49 -25.02 -17.54
N SER A 197 -39.61 -24.97 -18.28
CA SER A 197 -40.98 -25.11 -17.81
C SER A 197 -41.37 -24.29 -16.56
N GLY A 198 -41.94 -23.11 -16.82
CA GLY A 198 -43.01 -22.59 -15.96
C GLY A 198 -42.59 -21.77 -14.74
N GLN A 199 -41.77 -20.75 -14.92
CA GLN A 199 -41.89 -19.48 -14.18
C GLN A 199 -41.06 -18.43 -14.92
N GLY A 200 -41.76 -17.54 -15.63
CA GLY A 200 -41.14 -16.56 -16.50
C GLY A 200 -40.31 -15.55 -15.70
N TYR A 201 -39.05 -15.37 -16.09
CA TYR A 201 -38.31 -14.14 -15.80
C TYR A 201 -38.71 -13.06 -16.79
N HIS A 202 -40.01 -12.78 -16.86
CA HIS A 202 -40.41 -11.42 -17.16
C HIS A 202 -40.15 -10.64 -15.88
N SER A 203 -39.11 -9.79 -15.90
CA SER A 203 -39.20 -8.57 -15.10
C SER A 203 -40.47 -7.88 -15.61
N VAL A 204 -41.51 -7.87 -14.78
CA VAL A 204 -42.81 -7.24 -15.08
C VAL A 204 -42.65 -5.73 -15.35
N ASP A 205 -41.43 -5.18 -15.26
CA ASP A 205 -41.19 -3.74 -15.29
C ASP A 205 -40.00 -3.27 -16.13
N GLY A 206 -39.37 -4.14 -16.96
CA GLY A 206 -38.27 -3.71 -17.86
C GLY A 206 -37.03 -3.09 -17.18
N ARG A 207 -36.94 -3.14 -15.84
CA ARG A 207 -35.86 -2.52 -15.07
C ARG A 207 -34.60 -3.39 -15.08
N MET A 208 -33.48 -2.79 -15.51
CA MET A 208 -32.14 -3.33 -15.27
C MET A 208 -31.95 -3.60 -13.77
N LYS A 209 -31.50 -4.81 -13.43
CA LYS A 209 -31.16 -5.17 -12.05
C LYS A 209 -29.65 -5.15 -11.89
N LEU A 210 -29.21 -4.43 -10.86
CA LEU A 210 -27.84 -4.51 -10.39
C LEU A 210 -27.65 -5.90 -9.75
N VAL A 211 -26.83 -6.76 -10.37
CA VAL A 211 -26.59 -8.12 -9.88
C VAL A 211 -25.52 -8.13 -8.77
N ILE A 212 -24.68 -7.08 -8.68
CA ILE A 212 -23.66 -6.89 -7.65
C ILE A 212 -23.55 -5.40 -7.31
N GLN A 213 -23.52 -5.05 -6.02
CA GLN A 213 -23.32 -3.67 -5.55
C GLN A 213 -21.87 -3.21 -5.73
N PRO A 214 -21.60 -1.99 -6.23
CA PRO A 214 -20.25 -1.45 -6.31
C PRO A 214 -19.67 -1.26 -4.90
N GLN A 215 -18.41 -1.64 -4.72
CA GLN A 215 -17.65 -1.38 -3.49
C GLN A 215 -16.91 -0.04 -3.59
N SER A 216 -16.90 0.70 -2.48
CA SER A 216 -16.23 2.01 -2.37
C SER A 216 -14.73 1.87 -2.57
N GLN A 217 -14.14 2.78 -3.35
CA GLN A 217 -12.70 2.79 -3.61
C GLN A 217 -12.00 3.79 -2.69
N HIS A 218 -10.99 3.34 -1.95
CA HIS A 218 -10.01 4.22 -1.33
C HIS A 218 -8.90 4.53 -2.34
N LEU A 219 -9.10 5.60 -3.12
CA LEU A 219 -8.01 6.20 -3.87
C LEU A 219 -7.01 6.77 -2.87
N HIS A 220 -5.82 6.18 -2.80
CA HIS A 220 -4.69 6.85 -2.16
C HIS A 220 -4.18 7.90 -3.15
N ALA A 221 -4.87 9.05 -3.18
CA ALA A 221 -4.30 10.25 -3.78
C ALA A 221 -2.99 10.55 -3.05
N GLY A 222 -1.91 10.66 -3.82
CA GLY A 222 -0.57 10.99 -3.33
C GLY A 222 -0.52 12.37 -2.71
#